data_AF-A0A2N6FS71-F1
#
_entry.id   AF-A0A2N6FS71-F1
#
_cell.length_a   1.000
_cell.length_b   1.000
_cell.length_c   1.000
_cell.angle_alpha   90.00
_cell.angle_beta   90.00
_cell.angle_gamma   90.00
#
_symmetry.space_group_name_H-M   'P 1'
#
loop_
_entity.id
_entity.type
_entity.pdbx_description
1 polymer ?
#
loop_
_entity_poly.entity_id
_entity_poly.type
_entity_poly.pdbx_seq_one_letter_code
_entity_poly.pdbx_strand_id
1 'polypeptide(L)' 'MDKEQESNPLHRMTLEKILNSLVENYGWEELGRRINIRCFTYDPSIKSSLKFLRKTPWARTKVEKLFLSRRD' A
#
# COMPACT_ATOMS: atom_id res chain seq x y z
N MET A 1 -15.34 -0.48 17.76
CA MET A 1 -14.60 -1.75 17.63
C MET A 1 -14.23 -1.82 16.15
N ASP A 2 -12.99 -1.55 15.70
CA ASP A 2 -11.67 -1.77 16.30
C ASP A 2 -10.59 -0.79 15.75
N LYS A 3 -9.79 -0.29 16.70
CA LYS A 3 -8.39 0.17 16.64
C LYS A 3 -7.98 1.49 15.95
N GLU A 4 -7.77 2.46 16.85
CA GLU A 4 -6.51 3.20 17.04
C GLU A 4 -6.28 4.43 16.15
N GLN A 5 -6.92 5.52 16.58
CA GLN A 5 -6.30 6.84 16.45
C GLN A 5 -5.01 6.84 17.27
N GLU A 6 -3.90 7.33 16.69
CA GLU A 6 -2.85 8.14 17.34
C GLU A 6 -1.52 8.02 16.58
N SER A 7 -1.29 8.91 15.60
CA SER A 7 0.04 9.44 15.23
C SER A 7 -0.06 10.42 14.05
N ASN A 8 -0.50 11.64 14.36
CA ASN A 8 -0.03 12.95 13.87
C ASN A 8 0.16 13.25 12.35
N PRO A 9 0.08 14.54 11.96
CA PRO A 9 -0.42 15.01 10.68
C PRO A 9 0.70 15.31 9.67
N LEU A 10 0.40 15.07 8.40
CA LEU A 10 1.00 15.69 7.19
C LEU A 10 2.50 15.58 6.84
N HIS A 11 3.48 15.17 7.66
CA HIS A 11 4.89 15.49 7.30
C HIS A 11 5.88 14.38 6.87
N ARG A 12 5.46 13.18 6.45
CA ARG A 12 6.33 12.26 5.66
C ARG A 12 5.48 11.13 5.08
N MET A 13 5.06 11.26 3.82
CA MET A 13 4.44 10.13 3.12
C MET A 13 5.47 9.02 2.97
N THR A 14 5.38 8.02 3.84
CA THR A 14 6.15 6.78 3.73
C THR A 14 5.43 5.82 2.80
N LEU A 15 6.18 4.88 2.22
CA LEU A 15 5.60 3.78 1.44
C LEU A 15 4.53 2.99 2.24
N GLU A 16 4.72 2.91 3.56
CA GLU A 16 3.74 2.34 4.47
C GLU A 16 2.43 3.12 4.48
N LYS A 17 2.47 4.45 4.59
CA LYS A 17 1.26 5.28 4.61
C LYS A 17 0.53 5.28 3.27
N ILE A 18 1.29 5.28 2.17
CA ILE A 18 0.75 5.11 0.81
C ILE A 18 0.03 3.78 0.69
N LEU A 19 0.69 2.68 1.08
CA LEU A 19 0.12 1.34 0.97
C LEU A 19 -1.12 1.20 1.86
N ASN A 20 -1.08 1.63 3.12
CA ASN A 20 -2.25 1.63 4.00
C ASN A 20 -3.41 2.41 3.39
N SER A 21 -3.16 3.63 2.89
CA SER A 21 -4.20 4.45 2.26
C SER A 21 -4.80 3.76 1.04
N LEU A 22 -4.00 3.07 0.23
CA LEU A 22 -4.51 2.33 -0.93
C LEU A 22 -5.32 1.11 -0.51
N VAL A 23 -4.85 0.36 0.48
CA VAL A 23 -5.55 -0.82 1.02
C VAL A 23 -6.88 -0.41 1.67
N GLU A 24 -6.92 0.68 2.43
CA GLU A 24 -8.15 1.17 3.06
C GLU A 24 -9.20 1.62 2.05
N ASN A 25 -8.78 2.09 0.87
CA ASN A 25 -9.71 2.63 -0.14
C ASN A 25 -10.07 1.62 -1.24
N TYR A 26 -9.14 0.76 -1.65
CA TYR A 26 -9.34 -0.21 -2.74
C TYR A 26 -9.42 -1.66 -2.23
N GLY A 27 -8.82 -1.95 -1.08
CA GLY A 27 -8.61 -3.33 -0.63
C GLY A 27 -7.47 -4.04 -1.36
N TRP A 28 -7.11 -5.21 -0.84
CA TRP A 28 -6.02 -6.02 -1.38
C TRP A 28 -6.34 -6.66 -2.73
N GLU A 29 -7.60 -7.02 -2.96
CA GLU A 29 -8.03 -7.64 -4.21
C GLU A 29 -7.81 -6.72 -5.40
N GLU A 30 -8.27 -5.46 -5.31
CA GLU A 30 -8.10 -4.46 -6.37
C GLU A 30 -6.62 -4.08 -6.56
N LEU A 31 -5.86 -4.01 -5.45
CA LEU A 31 -4.41 -3.85 -5.53
C LEU A 31 -3.73 -5.01 -6.27
N GLY A 32 -4.14 -6.25 -6.02
CA GLY A 32 -3.66 -7.42 -6.75
C GLY A 32 -4.03 -7.42 -8.23
N ARG A 33 -5.20 -6.89 -8.59
CA ARG A 33 -5.63 -6.74 -9.99
C ARG A 33 -4.79 -5.70 -10.73
N ARG A 34 -4.54 -4.55 -10.11
CA ARG A 34 -3.72 -3.47 -10.70
C ARG A 34 -2.23 -3.79 -10.69
N ILE A 35 -1.77 -4.42 -9.62
CA ILE A 35 -0.38 -4.79 -9.36
C ILE A 35 -0.37 -6.29 -9.12
N ASN A 36 -0.25 -7.04 -10.22
CA ASN A 36 -0.22 -8.50 -10.21
C ASN A 36 1.06 -9.02 -9.54
N ILE A 37 1.07 -8.99 -8.21
CA ILE A 37 2.09 -9.56 -7.34
C ILE A 37 1.43 -10.50 -6.35
N ARG A 38 2.07 -11.64 -6.11
CA ARG A 38 1.57 -12.65 -5.17
C ARG A 38 1.33 -12.10 -3.77
N CYS A 39 2.10 -11.08 -3.38
CA CYS A 39 2.01 -10.47 -2.05
C CYS A 39 0.66 -9.81 -1.76
N PHE A 40 -0.11 -9.44 -2.79
CA PHE A 40 -1.44 -8.84 -2.62
C PHE A 40 -2.57 -9.86 -2.76
N THR A 41 -2.30 -11.02 -3.35
CA THR A 41 -3.31 -12.07 -3.60
C THR A 41 -3.20 -13.25 -2.62
N TYR A 42 -2.05 -13.44 -1.98
CA TYR A 42 -1.78 -14.56 -1.07
C TYR A 42 -1.22 -14.03 0.25
N ASP A 43 -2.02 -14.14 1.31
CA ASP A 43 -1.74 -13.59 2.65
C ASP A 43 -1.36 -12.09 2.65
N PRO A 44 -2.27 -11.22 2.17
CA PRO A 44 -1.98 -9.80 2.06
C PRO A 44 -1.83 -9.15 3.43
N SER A 45 -0.63 -8.67 3.73
CA SER A 45 -0.30 -7.96 4.98
C SER A 45 0.57 -6.75 4.69
N ILE A 46 0.35 -5.66 5.43
CA ILE A 46 1.14 -4.42 5.34
C ILE A 46 2.62 -4.70 5.53
N LYS A 47 3.00 -5.45 6.58
CA LYS A 47 4.41 -5.74 6.89
C LYS A 47 5.09 -6.59 5.80
N SER A 48 4.40 -7.63 5.33
CA SER A 48 4.92 -8.51 4.27
C SER A 48 5.08 -7.76 2.94
N SER A 49 4.07 -6.98 2.60
CA SER A 49 4.07 -6.11 1.42
C SER A 49 5.19 -5.09 1.45
N LEU A 50 5.39 -4.39 2.57
CA LEU A 50 6.49 -3.42 2.66
C LEU A 50 7.86 -4.07 2.54
N LYS A 51 8.06 -5.25 3.14
CA LYS A 51 9.29 -6.02 2.98
C LYS A 51 9.51 -6.42 1.53
N PHE A 52 8.45 -6.81 0.82
CA PHE A 52 8.50 -7.15 -0.60
C PHE A 52 8.80 -5.93 -1.48
N LEU A 53 8.10 -4.82 -1.27
CA LEU A 53 8.27 -3.57 -2.02
C LEU A 53 9.66 -2.95 -1.82
N ARG A 54 10.27 -3.12 -0.63
CA ARG A 54 11.67 -2.72 -0.39
C ARG A 54 12.67 -3.54 -1.20
N LYS A 55 12.39 -4.82 -1.44
CA LYS A 55 13.22 -5.72 -2.26
C LYS A 55 12.92 -5.61 -3.76
N THR A 56 11.73 -5.12 -4.11
CA THR A 56 11.21 -5.13 -5.48
C THR A 56 10.87 -3.70 -5.90
N PRO A 57 11.86 -2.92 -6.38
CA PRO A 57 11.69 -1.48 -6.63
C PRO A 57 10.64 -1.18 -7.69
N TRP A 58 10.53 -1.99 -8.75
CA TRP A 58 9.51 -1.79 -9.79
C TRP A 58 8.07 -1.90 -9.23
N ALA A 59 7.85 -2.78 -8.25
CA ALA A 59 6.53 -2.96 -7.62
C ALA A 59 6.22 -1.76 -6.72
N ARG A 60 7.22 -1.26 -5.97
CA ARG A 60 7.11 -0.01 -5.23
C ARG A 60 6.69 1.15 -6.14
N THR A 61 7.36 1.33 -7.27
CA THR A 61 7.03 2.39 -8.22
C THR A 61 5.59 2.27 -8.74
N LYS A 62 5.08 1.05 -8.96
CA LYS A 62 3.66 0.86 -9.34
C LYS A 62 2.70 1.28 -8.24
N VAL A 63 2.99 0.95 -6.98
CA VAL A 63 2.18 1.38 -5.82
C VAL A 63 2.19 2.90 -5.68
N GLU A 64 3.36 3.53 -5.78
CA GLU A 64 3.51 4.99 -5.72
C GLU A 64 2.77 5.68 -6.88
N LYS A 65 2.92 5.18 -8.12
CA LYS A 65 2.17 5.69 -9.29
C LYS A 65 0.67 5.57 -9.12
N LEU A 66 0.19 4.43 -8.64
CA LEU A 66 -1.23 4.22 -8.38
C LEU A 66 -1.78 5.22 -7.36
N PHE A 67 -1.00 5.52 -6.31
CA PHE A 67 -1.34 6.53 -5.33
C PHE A 67 -1.40 7.94 -5.92
N LEU A 68 -0.46 8.29 -6.80
CA LEU A 68 -0.47 9.57 -7.50
C LEU A 68 -1.66 9.70 -8.45
N SER A 69 -1.99 8.65 -9.22
CA SER A 69 -3.16 8.64 -10.12
C SER A 69 -4.50 8.74 -9.40
N ARG A 70 -4.55 8.44 -8.10
CA ARG A 70 -5.76 8.63 -7.29
C ARG A 70 -5.97 10.10 -6.87
N ARG A 71 -4.90 10.91 -6.85
CA ARG A 71 -4.91 12.29 -6.38
C ARG A 71 -5.18 13.33 -7.48
N ASP A 72 -5.46 12.88 -8.69
CA ASP A 72 -5.90 13.68 -9.85
C ASP A 72 -7.42 13.56 -10.01
#